data_AF-A0A381I9F2-F1
#
_entry.id   AF-A0A381I9F2-F1
#
_cell.length_a   1.000
_cell.length_b   1.000
_cell.length_c   1.000
_cell.angle_alpha   90.00
_cell.angle_beta   90.00
_cell.angle_gamma   90.00
#
_symmetry.space_group_name_H-M   'P 1'
#
loop_
_entity.id
_entity.type
_entity.pdbx_description
1 polymer ?
#
loop_
_entity_poly.entity_id
_entity_poly.type
_entity_poly.pdbx_seq_one_letter_code
_entity_poly.pdbx_strand_id
1 'polypeptide(L)'
;MNFVRKYGLSDYKKAMDVSTHYIKYKIDHLKKEFNIQKDEERVKFAKEASKIIKQLTSPVEIDFYTKYLSNQIDINVESIKREVYGKNYNKPYNNKNQKKIEEKVIEKVEVRQDGKQLVEETLIKIMLEDKKIREIALLKVEESDFLLKESKEILNYMIKNQELDKITIDKLKSLNISEEYLKELNSISLNSINLENTKRNRRNNNKYQKKLIRRAN
;
A
#
# COMPACT_ATOMS: atom_id res chain seq x y z
N MET A 1 19.82 -16.84 14.76
CA MET A 1 18.94 -15.79 14.20
C MET A 1 19.78 -14.79 13.42
N ASN A 2 19.59 -14.66 12.10
CA ASN A 2 20.08 -13.58 11.17
C ASN A 2 20.58 -14.03 9.77
N PHE A 3 20.11 -15.14 9.22
CA PHE A 3 20.40 -15.48 7.82
C PHE A 3 19.33 -15.01 6.81
N VAL A 4 18.10 -14.67 7.23
CA VAL A 4 17.02 -14.33 6.27
C VAL A 4 16.93 -12.82 5.97
N ARG A 5 17.22 -11.93 6.93
CA ARG A 5 17.15 -10.47 6.70
C ARG A 5 18.25 -9.92 5.79
N LYS A 6 19.45 -10.52 5.80
CA LYS A 6 20.61 -10.01 5.05
C LYS A 6 20.57 -10.38 3.56
N TYR A 7 20.07 -11.57 3.23
CA TYR A 7 19.99 -12.05 1.85
C TYR A 7 18.83 -11.39 1.08
N GLY A 8 17.65 -11.20 1.72
CA GLY A 8 16.50 -10.53 1.09
C GLY A 8 16.75 -9.07 0.70
N LEU A 9 17.46 -8.30 1.52
CA LEU A 9 17.77 -6.89 1.22
C LEU A 9 18.79 -6.77 0.07
N SER A 10 19.77 -7.68 0.02
CA SER A 10 20.81 -7.69 -1.02
C SER A 10 20.28 -8.13 -2.37
N ASP A 11 19.38 -9.11 -2.40
CA ASP A 11 18.74 -9.59 -3.63
C ASP A 11 17.66 -8.62 -4.11
N TYR A 12 16.97 -7.94 -3.19
CA TYR A 12 16.08 -6.82 -3.53
C TYR A 12 16.86 -5.66 -4.13
N LYS A 13 17.99 -5.26 -3.52
CA LYS A 13 18.85 -4.20 -4.04
C LYS A 13 19.44 -4.57 -5.40
N LYS A 14 19.87 -5.82 -5.60
CA LYS A 14 20.31 -6.33 -6.92
C LYS A 14 19.16 -6.34 -7.94
N ALA A 15 17.96 -6.76 -7.56
CA ALA A 15 16.80 -6.74 -8.44
C ALA A 15 16.39 -5.30 -8.82
N MET A 16 16.47 -4.36 -7.87
CA MET A 16 16.32 -2.92 -8.13
C MET A 16 17.43 -2.40 -9.04
N ASP A 17 18.70 -2.69 -8.77
CA ASP A 17 19.83 -2.23 -9.59
C ASP A 17 19.73 -2.76 -11.03
N VAL A 18 19.36 -4.04 -11.21
CA VAL A 18 19.11 -4.65 -12.52
C VAL A 18 17.90 -4.01 -13.21
N SER A 19 16.81 -3.76 -12.49
CA SER A 19 15.64 -3.03 -12.99
C SER A 19 16.01 -1.60 -13.42
N THR A 20 16.86 -0.93 -12.63
CA THR A 20 17.33 0.42 -12.90
C THR A 20 18.21 0.50 -14.12
N HIS A 21 19.10 -0.47 -14.29
CA HIS A 21 19.90 -0.59 -15.50
C HIS A 21 19.02 -0.85 -16.73
N TYR A 22 17.98 -1.66 -16.57
CA TYR A 22 17.09 -2.05 -17.66
C TYR A 22 16.23 -0.89 -18.19
N ILE A 23 15.68 -0.04 -17.31
CA ILE A 23 14.88 1.12 -17.76
C ILE A 23 15.75 2.16 -18.45
N LYS A 24 16.95 2.46 -17.92
CA LYS A 24 17.90 3.34 -18.61
C LYS A 24 18.28 2.80 -19.98
N TYR A 25 18.64 1.51 -20.05
CA TYR A 25 18.94 0.85 -21.31
C TYR A 25 17.81 0.98 -22.33
N LYS A 26 16.55 0.79 -21.91
CA LYS A 26 15.40 0.98 -22.81
C LYS A 26 15.28 2.41 -23.34
N ILE A 27 15.44 3.40 -22.48
CA ILE A 27 15.39 4.82 -22.88
C ILE A 27 16.54 5.13 -23.84
N ASP A 28 17.76 4.69 -23.52
CA ASP A 28 18.95 4.93 -24.34
C ASP A 28 18.89 4.19 -25.68
N HIS A 29 18.35 2.97 -25.70
CA HIS A 29 18.13 2.22 -26.93
C HIS A 29 17.09 2.91 -27.81
N LEU A 30 15.96 3.31 -27.25
CA LEU A 30 14.92 4.05 -27.96
C LEU A 30 15.47 5.34 -28.56
N LYS A 31 16.36 6.05 -27.85
CA LYS A 31 16.98 7.29 -28.33
C LYS A 31 17.70 7.13 -29.66
N LYS A 32 18.27 5.96 -29.94
CA LYS A 32 19.01 5.69 -31.19
C LYS A 32 18.12 5.77 -32.44
N GLU A 33 16.81 5.65 -32.27
CA GLU A 33 15.83 5.72 -33.36
C GLU A 33 15.44 7.17 -33.72
N PHE A 34 15.95 8.17 -32.99
CA PHE A 34 15.56 9.58 -33.15
C PHE A 34 16.78 10.49 -33.28
N ASN A 35 16.68 11.47 -34.17
CA ASN A 35 17.60 12.59 -34.24
C ASN A 35 17.20 13.67 -33.23
N ILE A 36 17.80 13.63 -32.05
CA ILE A 36 17.52 14.56 -30.95
C ILE A 36 17.91 16.02 -31.28
N GLN A 37 18.70 16.27 -32.32
CA GLN A 37 19.00 17.64 -32.77
C GLN A 37 17.82 18.30 -33.50
N LYS A 38 16.84 17.51 -33.97
CA LYS A 38 15.60 18.04 -34.55
C LYS A 38 14.53 18.14 -33.48
N ASP A 39 13.97 19.34 -33.29
CA ASP A 39 12.97 19.59 -32.26
C ASP A 39 11.77 18.64 -32.31
N GLU A 40 11.25 18.35 -33.51
CA GLU A 40 10.12 17.43 -33.67
C GLU A 40 10.44 16.00 -33.23
N GLU A 41 11.62 15.49 -33.58
CA GLU A 41 12.05 14.13 -33.23
C GLU A 41 12.42 14.05 -31.74
N ARG A 42 13.00 15.12 -31.19
CA ARG A 42 13.24 15.25 -29.75
C ARG A 42 11.96 15.21 -28.94
N VAL A 43 10.91 15.91 -29.38
CA VAL A 43 9.59 15.85 -28.73
C VAL A 43 8.94 14.47 -28.89
N LYS A 44 9.05 13.83 -30.06
CA LYS A 44 8.55 12.46 -30.27
C LYS A 44 9.25 11.45 -29.36
N PHE A 45 10.58 11.51 -29.27
CA PHE A 45 11.36 10.69 -28.36
C PHE A 45 10.92 10.90 -26.90
N ALA A 46 10.76 12.14 -26.45
CA ALA A 46 10.31 12.44 -25.09
C ALA A 46 8.97 11.78 -24.76
N LYS A 47 8.01 11.81 -25.71
CA LYS A 47 6.70 11.16 -25.56
C LYS A 47 6.80 9.65 -25.48
N GLU A 48 7.57 9.02 -26.38
CA GLU A 48 7.74 7.55 -26.37
C GLU A 48 8.49 7.07 -25.12
N ALA A 49 9.56 7.77 -24.70
CA ALA A 49 10.27 7.47 -23.47
C ALA A 49 9.39 7.66 -22.22
N SER A 50 8.52 8.67 -22.22
CA SER A 50 7.55 8.87 -21.13
C SER A 50 6.57 7.70 -20.97
N LYS A 51 6.21 7.00 -22.06
CA LYS A 51 5.38 5.78 -21.98
C LYS A 51 6.09 4.63 -21.28
N ILE A 52 7.41 4.52 -21.44
CA ILE A 52 8.23 3.51 -20.73
C ILE A 52 8.21 3.81 -19.24
N ILE A 53 8.48 5.07 -18.86
CA ILE A 53 8.49 5.51 -17.45
C ILE A 53 7.11 5.34 -16.80
N LYS A 54 6.03 5.58 -17.55
CA LYS A 54 4.64 5.42 -17.09
C LYS A 54 4.26 4.00 -16.66
N GLN A 55 4.99 2.98 -17.09
CA GLN A 55 4.75 1.59 -16.68
C GLN A 55 5.24 1.30 -15.26
N LEU A 56 6.05 2.18 -14.68
CA LEU A 56 6.58 2.03 -13.34
C LEU A 56 5.51 2.33 -12.30
N THR A 57 5.55 1.61 -11.17
CA THR A 57 4.59 1.74 -10.08
C THR A 57 5.11 2.57 -8.91
N SER A 58 6.43 2.69 -8.77
CA SER A 58 7.07 3.45 -7.70
C SER A 58 7.19 4.93 -8.07
N PRO A 59 6.62 5.86 -7.28
CA PRO A 59 6.74 7.30 -7.52
C PRO A 59 8.20 7.78 -7.53
N VAL A 60 9.05 7.18 -6.68
CA VAL A 60 10.47 7.52 -6.58
C VAL A 60 11.22 7.11 -7.86
N GLU A 61 10.89 5.94 -8.42
CA GLU A 61 11.46 5.49 -9.68
C GLU A 61 11.03 6.39 -10.83
N ILE A 62 9.73 6.74 -10.88
CA ILE A 62 9.20 7.67 -11.89
C ILE A 62 9.95 9.00 -11.84
N ASP A 63 10.12 9.60 -10.66
CA ASP A 63 10.88 10.85 -10.51
C ASP A 63 12.33 10.72 -10.99
N PHE A 64 13.01 9.65 -10.57
CA PHE A 64 14.39 9.38 -10.96
C PHE A 64 14.58 9.26 -12.48
N TYR A 65 13.76 8.45 -13.17
CA TYR A 65 13.90 8.30 -14.63
C TYR A 65 13.36 9.50 -15.41
N THR A 66 12.40 10.24 -14.86
CA THR A 66 11.95 11.50 -15.47
C THR A 66 13.08 12.54 -15.45
N LYS A 67 13.83 12.62 -14.33
CA LYS A 67 15.03 13.46 -14.23
C LYS A 67 16.14 12.98 -15.18
N TYR A 68 16.35 11.65 -15.27
CA TYR A 68 17.30 11.07 -16.22
C TYR A 68 16.99 11.45 -17.68
N LEU A 69 15.73 11.30 -18.10
CA LEU A 69 15.28 11.65 -19.45
C LEU A 69 15.43 13.14 -19.72
N SER A 70 15.00 14.00 -18.79
CA SER A 70 15.12 15.46 -18.89
C SER A 70 16.55 15.90 -19.19
N ASN A 71 17.52 15.39 -18.41
CA ASN A 71 18.93 15.71 -18.58
C ASN A 71 19.50 15.30 -19.95
N GLN A 72 18.91 14.32 -20.63
CA GLN A 72 19.41 13.82 -21.90
C GLN A 72 18.97 14.63 -23.13
N ILE A 73 17.89 15.39 -23.02
CA ILE A 73 17.26 16.09 -24.16
C ILE A 73 16.91 17.55 -23.87
N ASP A 74 17.29 18.05 -22.70
CA ASP A 74 17.08 19.43 -22.27
C ASP A 74 15.60 19.86 -22.35
N ILE A 75 14.70 18.94 -21.96
CA ILE A 75 13.28 19.23 -21.78
C ILE A 75 13.00 19.32 -20.29
N ASN A 76 12.25 20.33 -19.87
CA ASN A 76 11.89 20.53 -18.47
C ASN A 76 11.28 19.24 -17.85
N VAL A 77 11.85 18.81 -16.72
CA VAL A 77 11.40 17.66 -15.92
C VAL A 77 9.88 17.71 -15.68
N GLU A 78 9.34 18.89 -15.37
CA GLU A 78 7.92 19.13 -15.09
C GLU A 78 7.02 18.84 -16.30
N SER A 79 7.50 19.12 -17.51
CA SER A 79 6.80 18.83 -18.76
C SER A 79 6.77 17.32 -19.02
N ILE A 80 7.87 16.62 -18.73
CA ILE A 80 7.95 15.16 -18.86
C ILE A 80 7.05 14.49 -17.81
N LYS A 81 7.06 14.97 -16.56
CA LYS A 81 6.15 14.45 -15.54
C LYS A 81 4.69 14.60 -15.97
N ARG A 82 4.30 15.75 -16.55
CA ARG A 82 2.97 15.94 -17.14
C ARG A 82 2.62 14.89 -18.19
N GLU A 83 3.56 14.51 -19.03
CA GLU A 83 3.37 13.44 -20.03
C GLU A 83 3.20 12.06 -19.37
N VAL A 84 4.06 11.73 -18.40
CA VAL A 84 4.05 10.45 -17.67
C VAL A 84 2.74 10.26 -16.91
N TYR A 85 2.36 11.23 -16.08
CA TYR A 85 1.15 11.16 -15.25
C TYR A 85 -0.13 11.52 -16.03
N GLY A 86 -0.01 12.24 -17.16
CA GLY A 86 -1.13 12.67 -18.00
C GLY A 86 -2.19 13.46 -17.23
N LYS A 87 -3.46 13.09 -17.42
CA LYS A 87 -4.64 13.68 -16.73
C LYS A 87 -4.62 13.57 -15.19
N ASN A 88 -3.62 12.90 -14.61
CA ASN A 88 -3.45 12.76 -13.16
C ASN A 88 -2.36 13.69 -12.61
N TYR A 89 -1.69 14.49 -13.44
CA TYR A 89 -0.57 15.31 -12.99
C TYR A 89 -0.97 16.44 -12.04
N ASN A 90 -1.97 17.22 -12.44
CA ASN A 90 -2.54 18.32 -11.65
C ASN A 90 -3.89 17.94 -11.06
N LYS A 91 -4.17 16.65 -10.86
CA LYS A 91 -5.27 16.33 -9.96
C LYS A 91 -4.78 16.73 -8.57
N PRO A 92 -5.36 17.76 -7.90
CA PRO A 92 -5.45 17.65 -6.45
C PRO A 92 -5.99 16.24 -6.21
N TYR A 93 -5.51 15.55 -5.17
CA TYR A 93 -5.93 14.21 -4.83
C TYR A 93 -7.46 14.20 -4.65
N ASN A 94 -8.17 14.11 -5.77
CA ASN A 94 -9.61 14.20 -5.85
C ASN A 94 -10.00 12.79 -5.53
N ASN A 95 -10.28 12.58 -4.25
CA ASN A 95 -11.09 11.50 -3.73
C ASN A 95 -12.35 11.42 -4.60
N LYS A 96 -12.27 10.67 -5.71
CA LYS A 96 -13.40 10.35 -6.60
C LYS A 96 -14.33 9.32 -5.93
N ASN A 97 -14.58 9.52 -4.64
CA ASN A 97 -15.68 8.96 -3.87
C ASN A 97 -16.61 10.05 -3.34
N GLN A 98 -16.46 11.32 -3.74
CA GLN A 98 -17.55 12.29 -3.62
C GLN A 98 -18.56 12.05 -4.75
N LYS A 99 -19.26 10.91 -4.70
CA LYS A 99 -20.68 10.94 -5.08
C LYS A 99 -21.31 11.94 -4.12
N LYS A 100 -22.10 12.87 -4.63
CA LYS A 100 -22.98 13.74 -3.83
C LYS A 100 -23.59 12.90 -2.71
N ILE A 101 -23.07 13.09 -1.51
CA ILE A 101 -23.75 12.67 -0.29
C ILE A 101 -24.86 13.71 -0.22
N GLU A 102 -26.08 13.33 -0.61
CA GLU A 102 -27.26 14.00 -0.10
C GLU A 102 -27.06 14.13 1.41
N GLU A 103 -27.11 15.36 1.92
CA GLU A 103 -26.90 15.71 3.31
C GLU A 103 -27.85 14.92 4.20
N LYS A 104 -27.52 13.67 4.49
CA LYS A 104 -27.94 13.03 5.73
C LYS A 104 -27.08 13.68 6.78
N VAL A 105 -27.71 14.57 7.53
CA VAL A 105 -27.20 15.19 8.75
C VAL A 105 -26.33 14.17 9.47
N ILE A 106 -25.02 14.30 9.31
CA ILE A 106 -24.07 13.55 10.10
C ILE A 106 -24.19 14.22 11.46
N GLU A 107 -24.80 13.53 12.42
CA GLU A 107 -24.69 13.92 13.82
C GLU A 107 -23.21 14.19 14.07
N LYS A 108 -22.93 15.43 14.46
CA LYS A 108 -21.61 15.99 14.64
C LYS A 108 -20.82 15.05 15.54
N VAL A 109 -20.02 14.17 14.96
CA VAL A 109 -19.09 13.33 15.71
C VAL A 109 -18.15 14.33 16.37
N GLU A 110 -18.24 14.41 17.69
CA GLU A 110 -17.42 15.30 18.48
C GLU A 110 -15.96 15.12 18.05
N VAL A 111 -15.30 16.25 17.82
CA VAL A 111 -13.89 16.33 17.47
C VAL A 111 -13.11 15.75 18.65
N ARG A 112 -12.89 14.43 18.66
CA ARG A 112 -11.96 13.79 19.59
C ARG A 112 -10.55 13.97 19.06
N GLN A 113 -9.68 14.36 19.98
CA GLN A 113 -8.25 14.42 19.78
C GLN A 113 -7.75 13.01 19.38
N ASP A 114 -6.96 12.96 18.32
CA ASP A 114 -6.16 11.82 17.86
C ASP A 114 -6.82 10.79 16.92
N GLY A 115 -6.78 11.08 15.61
CA GLY A 115 -7.14 10.12 14.56
C GLY A 115 -6.29 8.84 14.57
N LYS A 116 -5.13 8.79 15.25
CA LYS A 116 -4.35 7.55 15.41
C LYS A 116 -5.04 6.56 16.34
N GLN A 117 -5.64 7.03 17.43
CA GLN A 117 -6.40 6.21 18.36
C GLN A 117 -7.58 5.55 17.66
N LEU A 118 -8.35 6.33 16.88
CA LEU A 118 -9.48 5.80 16.11
C LEU A 118 -9.06 4.72 15.11
N VAL A 119 -7.90 4.88 14.46
CA VAL A 119 -7.37 3.88 13.53
C VAL A 119 -7.00 2.58 14.27
N GLU A 120 -6.33 2.67 15.42
CA GLU A 120 -5.97 1.50 16.23
C GLU A 120 -7.21 0.76 16.73
N GLU A 121 -8.17 1.47 17.34
CA GLU A 121 -9.40 0.89 17.86
C GLU A 121 -10.24 0.23 16.75
N THR A 122 -10.31 0.88 15.58
CA THR A 122 -11.01 0.32 14.41
C THR A 122 -10.35 -0.98 13.94
N LEU A 123 -9.01 -1.03 13.88
CA LEU A 123 -8.29 -2.25 13.51
C LEU A 123 -8.55 -3.36 14.52
N ILE A 124 -8.45 -3.07 15.83
CA ILE A 124 -8.73 -4.04 16.89
C ILE A 124 -10.17 -4.56 16.79
N LYS A 125 -11.16 -3.68 16.58
CA LYS A 125 -12.56 -4.04 16.41
C LYS A 125 -12.78 -5.00 15.24
N ILE A 126 -12.17 -4.73 14.08
CA ILE A 126 -12.21 -5.63 12.92
C ILE A 126 -11.59 -6.99 13.25
N MET A 127 -10.44 -7.00 13.93
CA MET A 127 -9.75 -8.23 14.31
C MET A 127 -10.53 -9.04 15.35
N LEU A 128 -11.37 -8.43 16.18
CA LEU A 128 -12.25 -9.17 17.12
C LEU A 128 -13.43 -9.85 16.40
N GLU A 129 -13.92 -9.22 15.32
CA GLU A 129 -15.15 -9.64 14.62
C GLU A 129 -14.91 -10.64 13.49
N ASP A 130 -13.79 -10.56 12.76
CA ASP A 130 -13.47 -11.45 11.63
C ASP A 130 -12.15 -12.20 11.82
N LYS A 131 -12.24 -13.53 11.99
CA LYS A 131 -11.08 -14.42 12.12
C LYS A 131 -10.12 -14.38 10.94
N LYS A 132 -10.62 -14.35 9.71
CA LYS A 132 -9.75 -14.37 8.52
C LYS A 132 -8.95 -13.08 8.42
N ILE A 133 -9.58 -11.96 8.77
CA ILE A 133 -8.89 -10.67 8.78
C ILE A 133 -7.89 -10.62 9.93
N ARG A 134 -8.25 -11.14 11.11
CA ARG A 134 -7.32 -11.29 12.24
C ARG A 134 -6.08 -12.10 11.86
N GLU A 135 -6.25 -13.27 11.24
CA GLU A 135 -5.14 -14.10 10.76
C GLU A 135 -4.23 -13.34 9.80
N ILE A 136 -4.80 -12.59 8.84
CA ILE A 136 -4.02 -11.80 7.88
C ILE A 136 -3.31 -10.62 8.55
N ALA A 137 -3.98 -9.95 9.48
CA ALA A 137 -3.44 -8.81 10.21
C ALA A 137 -2.26 -9.24 11.09
N LEU A 138 -2.40 -10.33 11.85
CA LEU A 138 -1.35 -10.88 12.73
C LEU A 138 -0.08 -11.32 11.98
N LEU A 139 -0.13 -11.49 10.66
CA LEU A 139 1.06 -11.74 9.83
C LEU A 139 1.83 -10.46 9.45
N LYS A 140 1.25 -9.28 9.70
CA LYS A 140 1.74 -7.99 9.19
C LYS A 140 1.96 -6.94 10.27
N VAL A 141 1.33 -7.10 11.44
CA VAL A 141 1.44 -6.17 12.56
C VAL A 141 1.96 -6.89 13.79
N GLU A 142 2.78 -6.20 14.55
CA GLU A 142 3.38 -6.65 15.81
C GLU A 142 2.97 -5.70 16.95
N GLU A 143 3.19 -6.10 18.21
CA GLU A 143 2.81 -5.27 19.38
C GLU A 143 3.43 -3.86 19.33
N SER A 144 4.65 -3.73 18.78
CA SER A 144 5.35 -2.45 18.65
C SER A 144 4.68 -1.46 17.69
N ASP A 145 3.79 -1.92 16.82
CA ASP A 145 3.08 -1.07 15.85
C ASP A 145 1.90 -0.30 16.48
N PHE A 146 1.53 -0.65 17.71
CA PHE A 146 0.45 0.00 18.45
C PHE A 146 1.01 1.01 19.46
N LEU A 147 0.31 2.12 19.66
CA LEU A 147 0.63 3.14 20.65
C LEU A 147 -0.14 2.89 21.94
N LEU A 148 -1.42 2.53 21.84
CA LEU A 148 -2.30 2.34 23.00
C LEU A 148 -1.94 1.04 23.72
N LYS A 149 -1.91 1.09 25.05
CA LYS A 149 -1.58 -0.07 25.88
C LYS A 149 -2.70 -1.12 25.80
N GLU A 150 -3.94 -0.67 25.75
CA GLU A 150 -5.15 -1.47 25.65
C GLU A 150 -5.17 -2.26 24.35
N SER A 151 -4.84 -1.62 23.22
CA SER A 151 -4.68 -2.29 21.92
C SER A 151 -3.65 -3.42 21.97
N LYS A 152 -2.50 -3.19 22.62
CA LYS A 152 -1.44 -4.20 22.80
C LYS A 152 -1.90 -5.38 23.63
N GLU A 153 -2.61 -5.12 24.73
CA GLU A 153 -3.16 -6.18 25.59
C GLU A 153 -4.14 -7.06 24.80
N ILE A 154 -5.03 -6.46 24.01
CA ILE A 154 -5.98 -7.19 23.16
C ILE A 154 -5.25 -7.97 22.06
N LEU A 155 -4.24 -7.39 21.41
CA LEU A 155 -3.44 -8.07 20.39
C LEU A 155 -2.74 -9.32 20.96
N ASN A 156 -2.12 -9.17 22.14
CA ASN A 156 -1.47 -10.28 22.83
C ASN A 156 -2.47 -11.37 23.23
N TYR A 157 -3.67 -10.99 23.63
CA TYR A 157 -4.76 -11.94 23.87
C TYR A 157 -5.16 -12.70 22.59
N MET A 158 -5.28 -12.00 21.45
CA MET A 158 -5.59 -12.63 20.16
C MET A 158 -4.51 -13.62 19.71
N ILE A 159 -3.23 -13.28 19.90
CA ILE A 159 -2.09 -14.16 19.57
C ILE A 159 -2.14 -15.45 20.40
N LYS A 160 -2.53 -15.35 21.67
CA LYS A 160 -2.67 -16.53 22.55
C LYS A 160 -3.93 -17.37 22.26
N ASN A 161 -4.93 -16.78 21.61
CA ASN A 161 -6.25 -17.40 21.38
C ASN A 161 -6.66 -17.41 19.91
N GLN A 162 -5.73 -17.76 19.01
CA GLN A 162 -5.94 -17.73 17.55
C GLN A 162 -7.09 -18.64 17.07
N GLU A 163 -7.39 -19.70 17.81
CA GLU A 163 -8.41 -20.69 17.45
C GLU A 163 -9.84 -20.13 17.54
N LEU A 164 -10.09 -19.10 18.36
CA LEU A 164 -11.42 -18.52 18.52
C LEU A 164 -11.92 -17.92 17.21
N ASP A 165 -13.19 -18.11 16.84
CA ASP A 165 -13.76 -17.50 15.64
C ASP A 165 -14.10 -16.02 15.86
N LYS A 166 -14.89 -15.71 16.90
CA LYS A 166 -15.20 -14.35 17.34
C LYS A 166 -14.76 -14.14 18.78
N ILE A 167 -14.17 -12.98 19.05
CA ILE A 167 -13.78 -12.56 20.40
C ILE A 167 -14.76 -11.47 20.84
N THR A 168 -15.65 -11.81 21.77
CA THR A 168 -16.62 -10.88 22.33
C THR A 168 -15.97 -10.02 23.42
N ILE A 169 -16.51 -8.83 23.66
CA ILE A 169 -16.02 -7.90 24.68
C ILE A 169 -16.02 -8.52 26.07
N ASP A 170 -16.97 -9.41 26.38
CA ASP A 170 -17.01 -10.11 27.67
C ASP A 170 -15.75 -10.95 27.94
N LYS A 171 -15.09 -11.46 26.89
CA LYS A 171 -13.81 -12.16 27.01
C LYS A 171 -12.62 -11.23 27.26
N LEU A 172 -12.78 -9.93 26.98
CA LEU A 172 -11.77 -8.90 27.20
C LEU A 172 -11.88 -8.28 28.59
N LYS A 173 -13.02 -8.43 29.29
CA LYS A 173 -13.22 -7.92 30.66
C LYS A 173 -12.28 -8.53 31.70
N SER A 174 -11.68 -9.68 31.40
CA SER A 174 -10.65 -10.31 32.25
C SER A 174 -9.25 -9.74 32.03
N LEU A 175 -9.08 -8.84 31.05
CA LEU A 175 -7.83 -8.12 30.78
C LEU A 175 -7.84 -6.76 31.51
N ASN A 176 -6.67 -6.17 31.67
CA ASN A 176 -6.49 -4.91 32.38
C ASN A 176 -6.77 -3.70 31.46
N ILE A 177 -7.96 -3.70 30.86
CA ILE A 177 -8.43 -2.70 29.90
C ILE A 177 -9.41 -1.76 30.59
N SER A 178 -9.30 -0.46 30.34
CA SER A 178 -10.22 0.52 30.91
C SER A 178 -11.65 0.34 30.39
N GLU A 179 -12.66 0.55 31.26
CA GLU A 179 -14.06 0.47 30.85
C GLU A 179 -14.42 1.51 29.76
N GLU A 180 -13.74 2.65 29.79
CA GLU A 180 -13.89 3.73 28.81
C GLU A 180 -13.48 3.25 27.42
N TYR A 181 -12.30 2.62 27.30
CA TYR A 181 -11.83 2.04 26.04
C TYR A 181 -12.76 0.94 25.51
N LEU A 182 -13.29 0.07 26.37
CA LEU A 182 -14.24 -0.97 25.95
C LEU A 182 -15.56 -0.38 25.44
N LYS A 183 -16.04 0.73 26.02
CA LYS A 183 -17.24 1.45 25.55
C LYS A 183 -16.98 2.08 24.17
N GLU A 184 -15.85 2.73 24.00
CA GLU A 184 -15.43 3.31 22.72
C GLU A 184 -15.34 2.22 21.63
N LEU A 185 -14.64 1.13 21.92
CA LEU A 185 -14.48 0.00 21.00
C LEU A 185 -15.82 -0.64 20.60
N ASN A 186 -16.80 -0.69 21.51
CA ASN A 186 -18.13 -1.22 21.20
C ASN A 186 -18.95 -0.26 20.33
N SER A 187 -18.74 1.06 20.49
CA SER A 187 -19.44 2.10 19.73
C SER A 187 -19.01 2.17 18.25
N ILE A 188 -17.84 1.62 17.91
CA ILE A 188 -17.32 1.63 16.53
C ILE A 188 -18.21 0.77 15.62
N SER A 189 -18.81 1.42 14.63
CA SER A 189 -19.61 0.77 13.58
C SER A 189 -18.73 0.37 12.39
N LEU A 190 -18.70 -0.93 12.06
CA LEU A 190 -17.96 -1.46 10.91
C LEU A 190 -18.77 -1.45 9.60
N ASN A 191 -20.05 -1.03 9.63
CA ASN A 191 -20.96 -1.11 8.48
C ASN A 191 -20.49 -0.31 7.25
N SER A 192 -19.65 0.70 7.46
CA SER A 192 -19.07 1.54 6.39
C SER A 192 -17.80 0.96 5.78
N ILE A 193 -17.21 -0.10 6.37
CA ILE A 193 -15.93 -0.68 5.96
C ILE A 193 -16.21 -1.90 5.07
N ASN A 194 -15.79 -1.82 3.80
CA ASN A 194 -15.95 -2.93 2.86
C ASN A 194 -14.89 -4.03 3.11
N LEU A 195 -15.27 -5.04 3.89
CA LEU A 195 -14.42 -6.17 4.29
C LEU A 195 -14.42 -7.32 3.23
N GLU A 196 -15.22 -7.24 2.15
CA GLU A 196 -15.48 -8.32 1.18
C GLU A 196 -14.36 -8.55 0.13
N ASN A 197 -13.25 -7.81 0.14
CA ASN A 197 -12.20 -7.93 -0.87
C ASN A 197 -11.29 -9.18 -0.77
N THR A 198 -11.62 -10.14 0.10
CA THR A 198 -10.84 -11.38 0.35
C THR A 198 -10.78 -12.35 -0.85
N LYS A 199 -11.60 -12.16 -1.90
CA LYS A 199 -11.66 -13.06 -3.07
C LYS A 199 -10.52 -12.88 -4.09
N ARG A 200 -9.72 -11.81 -4.04
CA ARG A 200 -8.69 -11.56 -5.08
C ARG A 200 -7.36 -12.32 -4.89
N ASN A 201 -7.09 -12.92 -3.73
CA ASN A 201 -5.81 -13.60 -3.48
C ASN A 201 -5.77 -15.10 -3.83
N ARG A 202 -6.89 -15.72 -4.22
CA ARG A 202 -6.91 -17.15 -4.63
C ARG A 202 -6.14 -17.45 -5.92
N ARG A 203 -5.93 -16.47 -6.80
CA ARG A 203 -5.21 -16.67 -8.07
C ARG A 203 -3.69 -16.69 -7.95
N ASN A 204 -3.13 -16.15 -6.85
CA ASN A 204 -1.67 -16.07 -6.69
C ASN A 204 -1.08 -17.31 -5.98
N ASN A 205 -1.78 -17.91 -5.00
CA ASN A 205 -1.27 -19.10 -4.30
C ASN A 205 -1.15 -20.35 -5.20
N ASN A 206 -2.05 -20.53 -6.18
CA ASN A 206 -1.96 -21.66 -7.12
C ASN A 206 -0.78 -21.56 -8.09
N LYS A 207 -0.22 -20.36 -8.31
CA LYS A 207 0.97 -20.16 -9.17
C LYS A 207 2.27 -20.54 -8.44
N TYR A 208 2.34 -20.30 -7.13
CA TYR A 208 3.49 -20.68 -6.31
C TYR A 208 3.54 -22.19 -6.03
N GLN A 209 2.39 -22.82 -5.75
CA GLN A 209 2.27 -24.27 -5.59
C GLN A 209 2.66 -25.04 -6.87
N LYS A 210 2.20 -24.61 -8.05
CA LYS A 210 2.58 -25.22 -9.34
C LYS A 210 4.06 -25.02 -9.71
N LYS A 211 4.72 -23.98 -9.18
CA LYS A 211 6.15 -23.71 -9.46
C LYS A 211 7.08 -24.55 -8.57
N LEU A 212 6.62 -24.97 -7.38
CA LEU A 212 7.34 -25.86 -6.49
C LEU A 212 7.29 -27.32 -6.98
N ILE A 213 6.14 -27.79 -7.46
CA ILE A 213 5.98 -29.16 -7.98
C ILE A 213 6.81 -29.40 -9.26
N ARG A 214 7.01 -28.39 -10.10
CA ARG A 214 7.87 -28.48 -11.31
C ARG A 214 9.38 -28.44 -11.04
N ARG A 215 9.79 -28.18 -9.79
CA ARG A 215 11.21 -28.16 -9.38
C ARG A 215 11.60 -29.42 -8.62
N ALA A 216 10.65 -30.31 -8.34
CA ALA A 216 10.85 -31.55 -7.60
C ALA A 216 10.71 -32.80 -8.49
N ASN A 217 10.49 -32.63 -9.79
CA ASN A 217 10.54 -33.69 -10.82
C ASN A 217 11.62 -33.34 -11.85
#